data_AF-A0A0V0GIP1-F1
#
_entry.id   AF-A0A0V0GIP1-F1
#
_cell.length_a   1.000
_cell.length_b   1.000
_cell.length_c   1.000
_cell.angle_alpha   90.00
_cell.angle_beta   90.00
_cell.angle_gamma   90.00
#
_symmetry.space_group_name_H-M   'P 1'
#
loop_
_entity.id
_entity.type
_entity.pdbx_description
1 polymer ?
#
loop_
_entity_poly.entity_id
_entity_poly.type
_entity_poly.pdbx_seq_one_letter_code
_entity_poly.pdbx_strand_id
1 'polypeptide(L)'
;MKTIIGNIERSSLDIEDLASLQEKLQELLNGKRYLLVLDDVWNEDQQKWDNLRAVLKVGASGASVLTTTRLEKVGSIMGTSQTYHLSNLSPHDSLLLFMQRAFGQQREANPNLVAIGK
;
A
#
# COMPACT_ATOMS: atom_id res chain seq x y z
N MET A 1 2.72 -3.95 -13.09
CA MET A 1 1.68 -4.86 -13.63
C MET A 1 2.12 -6.32 -13.58
N LYS A 2 3.28 -6.72 -14.15
CA LYS A 2 3.82 -8.10 -14.01
C LYS A 2 3.76 -8.64 -12.58
N THR A 3 4.27 -7.87 -11.61
CA THR A 3 4.25 -8.25 -10.19
C THR A 3 2.84 -8.43 -9.62
N ILE A 4 1.87 -7.63 -10.06
CA ILE A 4 0.48 -7.72 -9.59
C ILE A 4 -0.14 -9.02 -10.08
N ILE A 5 -0.04 -9.30 -11.38
CA ILE A 5 -0.60 -10.51 -11.99
C ILE A 5 0.10 -11.76 -11.43
N GLY A 6 1.43 -11.73 -11.32
CA GLY A 6 2.20 -12.85 -10.77
C GLY A 6 1.82 -13.17 -9.32
N ASN A 7 1.55 -12.14 -8.50
CA ASN A 7 1.04 -12.34 -7.13
C ASN A 7 -0.39 -12.91 -7.11
N ILE A 8 -1.25 -12.55 -8.07
CA ILE A 8 -2.62 -13.09 -8.18
C ILE A 8 -2.59 -14.56 -8.62
N GLU A 9 -1.83 -14.88 -9.66
CA GLU A 9 -1.78 -16.21 -10.26
C GLU A 9 -0.81 -17.17 -9.54
N ARG A 10 0.05 -16.66 -8.65
CA ARG A 10 1.13 -17.41 -7.97
C ARG A 10 2.07 -18.13 -8.95
N SER A 11 2.34 -17.51 -10.09
CA SER A 11 3.19 -18.04 -11.16
C SER A 11 4.09 -16.94 -11.74
N SER A 12 5.19 -17.35 -12.37
CA SER A 12 6.01 -16.47 -13.20
C SER A 12 5.32 -16.24 -14.54
N LEU A 13 5.29 -14.98 -14.99
CA LEU A 13 4.71 -14.59 -16.28
C LEU A 13 5.82 -14.38 -17.31
N ASP A 14 5.76 -15.14 -18.40
CA ASP A 14 6.59 -14.95 -19.59
C ASP A 14 5.98 -13.92 -20.57
N ILE A 15 5.15 -13.01 -20.04
CA ILE A 15 4.55 -11.93 -20.82
C ILE A 15 5.45 -10.71 -20.70
N GLU A 16 6.06 -10.30 -21.81
CA GLU A 16 6.90 -9.10 -21.88
C GLU A 16 6.16 -7.86 -22.39
N ASP A 17 5.15 -8.07 -23.23
CA ASP A 17 4.37 -6.99 -23.80
C ASP A 17 3.45 -6.29 -22.78
N LEU A 18 3.44 -4.96 -22.83
CA LEU A 18 2.68 -4.14 -21.90
C LEU A 18 1.17 -4.27 -22.12
N ALA A 19 0.72 -4.37 -23.37
CA ALA A 19 -0.70 -4.45 -23.70
C ALA A 19 -1.27 -5.79 -23.23
N SER A 20 -0.57 -6.90 -23.47
CA SER A 20 -0.96 -8.22 -22.95
C SER A 20 -1.04 -8.26 -21.42
N LEU A 21 -0.14 -7.56 -20.72
CA LEU A 21 -0.22 -7.43 -19.25
C LEU A 21 -1.44 -6.63 -18.81
N GLN A 22 -1.78 -5.56 -19.53
CA GLN A 22 -2.96 -4.75 -19.21
C GLN A 22 -4.25 -5.54 -19.40
N GLU A 23 -4.39 -6.22 -20.54
CA GLU A 23 -5.53 -7.07 -20.85
C GLU A 23 -5.70 -8.17 -19.81
N LYS A 24 -4.62 -8.89 -19.50
CA LYS A 24 -4.63 -9.95 -18.49
C LYS A 24 -5.02 -9.44 -17.10
N LEU A 25 -4.52 -8.26 -16.71
CA LEU A 25 -4.90 -7.65 -15.44
C LEU A 25 -6.39 -7.26 -15.44
N GLN A 26 -6.90 -6.72 -16.54
CA GLN A 26 -8.32 -6.41 -16.67
C GLN A 26 -9.18 -7.66 -16.56
N GLU A 27 -8.86 -8.74 -17.26
CA GLU A 27 -9.56 -10.03 -17.15
C GLU A 27 -9.63 -10.53 -15.70
N LEU A 28 -8.51 -10.43 -14.97
CA LEU A 28 -8.44 -10.87 -13.58
C LEU A 28 -9.32 -10.03 -12.64
N LEU A 29 -9.51 -8.74 -12.92
CA LEU A 29 -10.23 -7.80 -12.07
C LEU A 29 -11.68 -7.54 -12.51
N ASN A 30 -12.01 -7.82 -13.76
CA ASN A 30 -13.29 -7.45 -14.37
C ASN A 30 -14.48 -8.02 -13.58
N GLY A 31 -15.42 -7.15 -13.21
CA GLY A 31 -16.62 -7.53 -12.46
C GLY A 31 -16.37 -8.03 -11.03
N LYS A 32 -15.13 -7.94 -10.52
CA LYS A 32 -14.80 -8.37 -9.15
C LYS A 32 -14.72 -7.19 -8.20
N ARG A 33 -15.10 -7.42 -6.95
CA ARG A 33 -14.79 -6.53 -5.85
C ARG A 33 -13.39 -6.87 -5.33
N TYR A 34 -12.50 -5.89 -5.28
CA TYR A 34 -11.11 -6.10 -4.87
C TYR A 34 -10.60 -4.95 -3.99
N LEU A 35 -9.56 -5.22 -3.21
CA LEU A 35 -8.70 -4.20 -2.60
C LEU A 35 -7.28 -4.41 -3.11
N LEU A 36 -6.77 -3.47 -3.89
CA LEU A 36 -5.40 -3.49 -4.38
C LEU A 36 -4.57 -2.49 -3.56
N VAL A 37 -3.50 -2.97 -2.92
CA VAL A 37 -2.57 -2.13 -2.17
C VAL A 37 -1.29 -1.96 -2.98
N LEU A 38 -0.99 -0.71 -3.34
CA LEU A 38 0.24 -0.30 -4.00
C LEU A 38 1.14 0.34 -2.94
N ASP A 39 2.06 -0.45 -2.42
CA ASP A 39 2.92 -0.05 -1.30
C ASP A 39 4.20 0.67 -1.77
N ASP A 40 4.59 1.73 -1.08
CA ASP A 40 5.83 2.51 -1.25
C ASP A 40 6.13 2.97 -2.69
N VAL A 41 5.16 3.63 -3.34
CA VAL A 41 5.30 4.08 -4.74
C VAL A 41 5.80 5.53 -4.87
N TRP A 42 6.78 5.77 -5.75
CA TRP A 42 7.44 7.09 -5.88
C TRP A 42 7.38 7.73 -7.28
N ASN A 43 6.69 7.11 -8.24
CA ASN A 43 6.61 7.66 -9.59
C ASN A 43 5.67 8.88 -9.63
N GLU A 44 6.15 10.03 -10.07
CA GLU A 44 5.36 11.28 -10.14
C GLU A 44 4.79 11.59 -11.54
N ASP A 45 4.94 10.66 -12.48
CA ASP A 45 4.44 10.78 -13.84
C ASP A 45 2.92 10.58 -13.89
N GLN A 46 2.19 11.68 -14.05
CA GLN A 46 0.73 11.73 -14.14
C GLN A 46 0.17 10.79 -15.22
N GLN A 47 0.76 10.78 -16.41
CA GLN A 47 0.26 10.00 -17.54
C GLN A 47 0.34 8.50 -17.28
N LYS A 48 1.42 8.04 -16.63
CA LYS A 48 1.54 6.64 -16.22
C LYS A 48 0.46 6.24 -15.21
N TRP A 49 0.09 7.13 -14.29
CA TRP A 49 -1.00 6.89 -13.34
C TRP A 49 -2.37 6.89 -13.99
N ASP A 50 -2.63 7.79 -14.94
CA ASP A 50 -3.87 7.79 -15.71
C ASP A 50 -4.05 6.49 -16.50
N ASN A 51 -2.97 6.01 -17.14
CA ASN A 51 -2.97 4.73 -17.83
C ASN A 51 -3.26 3.56 -16.86
N LEU A 52 -2.64 3.53 -15.68
CA LEU A 52 -2.89 2.50 -14.69
C LEU A 52 -4.34 2.55 -14.17
N ARG A 53 -4.88 3.74 -13.90
CA ARG A 53 -6.28 3.91 -13.49
C ARG A 53 -7.25 3.36 -14.53
N ALA A 54 -7.02 3.64 -15.81
CA ALA A 54 -7.86 3.13 -16.89
C ALA A 54 -7.89 1.60 -16.90
N VAL A 55 -6.75 0.94 -16.66
CA VAL A 55 -6.64 -0.52 -16.57
C VAL A 55 -7.41 -1.06 -15.36
N LEU A 56 -7.38 -0.37 -14.22
CA LEU A 56 -8.03 -0.83 -12.99
C LEU A 56 -9.55 -0.56 -12.95
N LYS A 57 -10.08 0.33 -13.80
CA LYS A 57 -11.50 0.75 -13.81
C LYS A 57 -12.48 -0.27 -14.41
N VAL A 58 -12.25 -1.56 -14.16
CA VAL A 58 -13.10 -2.69 -14.58
C VAL A 58 -13.74 -3.44 -13.41
N GLY A 59 -13.45 -3.03 -12.17
CA GLY A 59 -13.97 -3.66 -10.96
C GLY A 59 -15.48 -3.43 -10.75
N ALA A 60 -16.09 -4.31 -9.96
CA ALA A 60 -17.46 -4.13 -9.48
C ALA A 60 -17.55 -3.05 -8.39
N SER A 61 -18.78 -2.69 -8.01
CA SER A 61 -19.02 -1.76 -6.90
C SER A 61 -18.28 -2.19 -5.62
N GLY A 62 -17.62 -1.23 -4.98
CA GLY A 62 -16.79 -1.47 -3.80
C GLY A 62 -15.37 -1.96 -4.08
N ALA A 63 -14.92 -2.00 -5.34
CA ALA A 63 -13.52 -2.16 -5.68
C ALA A 63 -12.73 -0.88 -5.34
N SER A 64 -11.57 -1.06 -4.70
CA SER A 64 -10.75 0.04 -4.19
C SER A 64 -9.26 -0.20 -4.43
N VAL A 65 -8.53 0.90 -4.63
CA VAL A 65 -7.06 0.92 -4.71
C VAL A 65 -6.56 1.81 -3.57
N LEU A 66 -5.71 1.25 -2.71
CA LEU A 66 -4.99 1.98 -1.68
C LEU A 66 -3.55 2.16 -2.13
N THR A 67 -3.04 3.39 -2.07
CA THR A 67 -1.67 3.71 -2.44
C THR A 67 -0.97 4.33 -1.26
N THR A 68 0.19 3.80 -0.89
CA THR A 68 1.05 4.37 0.17
C THR A 68 2.28 4.98 -0.51
N THR A 69 2.68 6.16 -0.04
CA THR A 69 3.79 6.90 -0.62
C THR A 69 4.35 7.87 0.40
N ARG A 70 5.62 8.24 0.24
CA ARG A 70 6.27 9.33 0.99
C ARG A 70 6.14 10.67 0.28
N LEU A 71 5.63 10.69 -0.95
CA LEU A 71 5.56 11.87 -1.80
C LEU A 71 4.13 12.39 -1.88
N GLU A 72 3.88 13.59 -1.36
CA GLU A 72 2.55 14.21 -1.40
C GLU A 72 2.01 14.34 -2.82
N LYS A 73 2.90 14.62 -3.79
CA LYS A 73 2.55 14.72 -5.21
C LYS A 73 1.97 13.43 -5.76
N VAL A 74 2.51 12.26 -5.38
CA VAL A 74 1.94 10.96 -5.78
C VAL A 74 0.53 10.80 -5.18
N GLY A 75 0.34 11.21 -3.92
CA GLY A 75 -0.98 11.26 -3.29
C GLY A 75 -1.96 12.15 -4.04
N SER A 76 -1.53 13.35 -4.46
CA SER A 76 -2.36 14.26 -5.26
C SER A 76 -2.69 13.72 -6.65
N ILE A 77 -1.77 12.98 -7.28
CA ILE A 77 -2.00 12.36 -8.59
C ILE A 77 -3.00 11.22 -8.47
N MET A 78 -2.87 10.35 -7.47
CA MET A 78 -3.70 9.14 -7.30
C MET A 78 -5.00 9.37 -6.55
N GLY A 79 -5.08 10.42 -5.75
CA GLY A 79 -6.22 10.70 -4.89
C GLY A 79 -7.52 10.89 -5.66
N THR A 80 -8.44 9.96 -5.50
CA THR A 80 -9.87 10.13 -5.83
C THR A 80 -10.68 10.63 -4.64
N SER A 81 -10.02 10.80 -3.50
CA SER A 81 -10.53 11.27 -2.21
C SER A 81 -9.40 12.01 -1.48
N GLN A 82 -9.70 12.63 -0.34
CA GLN A 82 -8.71 13.32 0.47
C GLN A 82 -7.57 12.37 0.87
N THR A 83 -6.33 12.76 0.57
CA THR A 83 -5.13 12.01 0.98
C THR A 83 -5.06 11.93 2.50
N TYR A 84 -4.83 10.72 3.02
CA TYR A 84 -4.61 10.52 4.44
C TYR A 84 -3.13 10.69 4.78
N HIS A 85 -2.79 11.74 5.51
CA HIS A 85 -1.44 11.99 5.98
C HIS A 85 -1.20 11.24 7.30
N LEU A 86 -0.29 10.27 7.29
CA LEU A 86 0.13 9.58 8.50
C LEU A 86 0.91 10.54 9.40
N SER A 87 0.38 10.80 10.60
CA SER A 87 1.08 11.54 11.64
C SER A 87 2.02 10.63 12.43
N ASN A 88 3.00 11.24 13.08
CA ASN A 88 3.80 10.55 14.08
C ASN A 88 2.90 10.05 15.23
N LEU A 89 3.33 8.96 15.88
CA LEU A 89 2.74 8.53 17.14
C LEU A 89 2.95 9.60 18.22
N SER A 90 2.01 9.68 19.17
CA SER A 90 2.23 10.50 20.36
C SER A 90 3.45 10.00 21.15
N PRO A 91 4.09 10.82 22.01
CA PRO A 91 5.17 10.34 22.87
C PRO A 91 4.74 9.14 23.74
N HIS A 92 3.49 9.14 24.20
CA HIS A 92 2.93 8.03 24.97
C HIS A 92 2.81 6.75 24.13
N ASP A 93 2.21 6.84 22.93
CA ASP A 93 2.02 5.66 22.06
C ASP A 93 3.37 5.14 21.52
N SER A 94 4.32 6.04 21.29
CA SER A 94 5.69 5.70 20.89
C SER A 94 6.39 4.90 22.00
N LEU A 95 6.25 5.35 23.24
CA LEU A 95 6.79 4.64 24.40
C LEU A 95 6.10 3.30 24.62
N LEU A 96 4.78 3.21 24.45
CA LEU A 96 4.04 1.95 24.53
C LEU A 96 4.51 0.96 23.46
N LEU A 97 4.64 1.41 22.21
CA LEU A 97 5.14 0.58 21.11
C LEU A 97 6.58 0.12 21.39
N PHE A 98 7.43 1.02 21.90
CA PHE A 98 8.80 0.67 22.28
C PHE A 98 8.83 -0.38 23.39
N MET A 99 8.09 -0.19 24.48
CA MET A 99 8.00 -1.15 25.57
C MET A 99 7.48 -2.51 25.10
N GLN A 100 6.45 -2.53 24.26
CA GLN A 100 5.91 -3.76 23.68
C GLN A 100 6.96 -4.49 22.84
N ARG A 101 7.81 -3.77 22.09
CA ARG A 101 8.89 -4.37 21.28
C ARG A 101 10.08 -4.83 22.14
N ALA A 102 10.45 -4.05 23.14
CA ALA A 102 11.61 -4.31 23.99
C ALA A 102 11.38 -5.44 25.01
N PHE A 103 10.17 -5.55 25.56
CA PHE A 103 9.84 -6.47 26.65
C PHE A 103 8.83 -7.57 26.25
N GLY A 104 8.27 -7.52 25.05
CA GLY A 104 7.33 -8.54 24.56
C GLY A 104 6.05 -8.61 25.40
N GLN A 105 5.64 -9.83 25.80
CA GLN A 105 4.46 -10.05 26.67
C GLN A 105 4.78 -9.99 28.17
N GLN A 106 6.00 -9.63 28.57
CA GLN A 106 6.29 -9.46 30.00
C GLN A 106 5.47 -8.30 30.55
N ARG A 107 4.67 -8.59 31.58
CA ARG A 107 3.73 -7.62 32.18
C ARG A 107 4.42 -6.50 32.94
N GLU A 108 5.69 -6.68 33.31
CA GLU A 108 6.45 -5.73 34.12
C GLU A 108 7.73 -5.34 33.37
N ALA A 109 7.72 -4.13 32.81
CA ALA A 109 8.93 -3.51 32.29
C ALA A 109 9.86 -3.18 33.47
N ASN A 110 11.14 -3.52 33.36
CA ASN A 110 12.12 -3.21 34.40
C ASN A 110 12.15 -1.67 34.63
N PRO A 111 11.85 -1.17 35.84
CA PRO A 111 11.76 0.26 36.11
C PRO A 111 13.03 1.04 35.75
N ASN A 112 14.20 0.40 35.89
CA ASN A 112 15.48 1.01 35.53
C ASN A 112 15.63 1.19 34.01
N LEU A 113 15.12 0.24 33.23
CA LEU A 113 15.15 0.33 31.76
C LEU A 113 14.11 1.31 31.24
N VAL A 114 12.96 1.42 31.90
CA VAL A 114 11.94 2.45 31.61
C VAL A 114 12.49 3.86 31.86
N ALA A 115 13.29 4.05 32.92
CA ALA A 115 13.89 5.35 33.22
C ALA A 115 14.93 5.81 32.18
N ILE A 116 15.67 4.86 31.55
CA ILE A 116 16.65 5.16 30.50
C ILE A 116 15.98 5.46 29.15
N GLY A 117 14.84 4.83 28.86
CA GLY A 117 14.11 4.98 27.59
C GLY A 117 13.21 6.21 27.50
N LYS A 118 13.21 7.09 28.51
CA LYS A 118 12.53 8.39 28.52
C LYS A 118 13.49 9.49 28.10
#